data_AF-A0A529KYL5-F1
#
_entry.id   AF-A0A529KYL5-F1
#
_cell.length_a   1.000
_cell.length_b   1.000
_cell.length_c   1.000
_cell.angle_alpha   90.00
_cell.angle_beta   90.00
_cell.angle_gamma   90.00
#
_symmetry.space_group_name_H-M   'P 1'
#
loop_
_entity.id
_entity.type
_entity.pdbx_description
1 polymer ?
#
loop_
_entity_poly.entity_id
_entity_poly.type
_entity_poly.pdbx_seq_one_letter_code
_entity_poly.pdbx_strand_id
1 'polypeptide(L)'
;MPGQQNIRQIENELAKTLTSVLSKDQSQVAALMVEWWNRQIIHAHCGKRDKAIPRFELVKRHMEIVADIEHDTLVDYFAVELPPESHKSHPMVANQIGLVGGTEAEFRRAVTNEWRARETRSRWSTENPWRRELIARYDDRLAEEWSDRHVDICHECNGLSEETKQSKGRALLKWSHYEAPDKIESIAPSVTTPSYIRGTYQVLSIDGRVGWHPDYVALLGFK
;
A
#
# COMPACT_ATOMS: atom_id res chain seq x y z
N MET A 1 42.51 -12.49 -25.33
CA MET A 1 41.12 -12.27 -25.78
C MET A 1 40.79 -10.80 -25.57
N PRO A 2 40.85 -9.96 -26.62
CA PRO A 2 40.44 -8.56 -26.52
C PRO A 2 38.91 -8.50 -26.48
N GLY A 3 38.33 -7.93 -25.43
CA GLY A 3 36.87 -7.77 -25.28
C GLY A 3 36.27 -8.28 -23.97
N GLN A 4 37.05 -8.88 -23.08
CA GLN A 4 36.56 -9.19 -21.73
C GLN A 4 36.39 -7.91 -20.93
N GLN A 5 35.14 -7.50 -20.71
CA GLN A 5 34.80 -6.37 -19.86
C GLN A 5 35.24 -6.66 -18.42
N ASN A 6 35.61 -5.60 -17.70
CA ASN A 6 36.06 -5.72 -16.32
C ASN A 6 34.92 -6.27 -15.46
N ILE A 7 35.19 -7.33 -14.68
CA ILE A 7 34.20 -7.97 -13.81
C ILE A 7 33.54 -6.97 -12.84
N ARG A 8 34.25 -5.91 -12.46
CA ARG A 8 33.77 -4.82 -11.60
C ARG A 8 32.76 -3.89 -12.28
N GLN A 9 32.61 -3.97 -13.60
CA GLN A 9 31.74 -3.11 -14.40
C GLN A 9 30.56 -3.86 -15.02
N ILE A 10 30.45 -5.17 -14.81
CA ILE A 10 29.43 -6.02 -15.45
C ILE A 10 28.02 -5.51 -15.17
N GLU A 11 27.71 -5.10 -13.94
CA GLU A 11 26.38 -4.58 -13.60
C GLU A 11 26.05 -3.31 -14.39
N ASN A 12 26.98 -2.35 -14.43
CA ASN A 12 26.79 -1.08 -15.15
C ASN A 12 26.67 -1.28 -16.67
N GLU A 13 27.44 -2.20 -17.23
CA GLU A 13 27.39 -2.51 -18.65
C GLU A 13 26.12 -3.28 -19.00
N LEU A 14 25.72 -4.27 -18.18
CA LEU A 14 24.47 -4.99 -18.34
C LEU A 14 23.27 -4.03 -18.26
N ALA A 15 23.24 -3.11 -17.28
CA ALA A 15 22.16 -2.13 -17.13
C ALA A 15 21.90 -1.33 -18.42
N LYS A 16 22.96 -0.88 -19.10
CA LYS A 16 22.86 -0.13 -20.38
C LYS A 16 22.26 -0.96 -21.52
N THR A 17 22.36 -2.28 -21.46
CA THR A 17 21.83 -3.19 -22.49
C THR A 17 20.38 -3.61 -22.25
N LEU A 18 19.85 -3.39 -21.04
CA LEU A 18 18.47 -3.73 -20.66
C LEU A 18 17.46 -2.69 -21.17
N THR A 19 17.42 -2.47 -22.49
CA THR A 19 16.55 -1.46 -23.13
C THR A 19 15.06 -1.78 -23.03
N SER A 20 14.70 -3.04 -22.74
CA SER A 20 13.33 -3.48 -22.47
C SER A 20 12.86 -3.19 -21.04
N VAL A 21 13.72 -2.67 -20.16
CA VAL A 21 13.42 -2.32 -18.76
C VAL A 21 13.38 -0.80 -18.61
N LEU A 22 12.47 -0.28 -17.77
CA LEU A 22 12.41 1.14 -17.42
C LEU A 22 13.75 1.62 -16.87
N SER A 23 14.20 2.81 -17.30
CA SER A 23 15.52 3.35 -16.96
C SER A 23 15.80 3.46 -15.46
N LYS A 24 14.77 3.67 -14.63
CA LYS A 24 14.88 3.70 -13.18
C LYS A 24 15.23 2.33 -12.55
N ASP A 25 14.87 1.23 -13.21
CA ASP A 25 14.98 -0.13 -12.67
C ASP A 25 16.16 -0.90 -13.29
N GLN A 26 16.75 -0.41 -14.39
CA GLN A 26 17.85 -1.05 -15.12
C GLN A 26 19.04 -1.45 -14.24
N SER A 27 19.46 -0.55 -13.33
CA SER A 27 20.58 -0.82 -12.43
C SER A 27 20.27 -1.94 -11.43
N GLN A 28 19.04 -1.95 -10.89
CA GLN A 28 18.60 -2.96 -9.92
C GLN A 28 18.43 -4.32 -10.59
N VAL A 29 17.79 -4.37 -11.76
CA VAL A 29 17.66 -5.61 -12.55
C VAL A 29 19.02 -6.18 -12.91
N ALA A 30 19.99 -5.33 -13.29
CA ALA A 30 21.34 -5.78 -13.61
C ALA A 30 22.06 -6.39 -12.41
N ALA A 31 21.99 -5.76 -11.23
CA ALA A 31 22.58 -6.28 -10.00
C ALA A 31 22.01 -7.67 -9.64
N LEU A 32 20.69 -7.82 -9.62
CA LEU A 32 20.03 -9.09 -9.30
C LEU A 32 20.32 -10.20 -10.32
N MET A 33 20.44 -9.85 -11.60
CA MET A 33 20.85 -10.79 -12.65
C MET A 33 22.28 -11.27 -12.47
N VAL A 34 23.21 -10.38 -12.11
CA VAL A 34 24.62 -10.72 -11.85
C VAL A 34 24.75 -11.59 -10.60
N GLU A 35 24.04 -11.25 -9.51
CA GLU A 35 24.00 -12.08 -8.30
C GLU A 35 23.52 -13.50 -8.58
N TRP A 36 22.41 -13.62 -9.34
CA TRP A 36 21.88 -14.91 -9.75
C TRP A 36 22.87 -15.67 -10.63
N TRP A 37 23.45 -15.02 -11.65
CA TRP A 37 24.41 -15.63 -12.55
C TRP A 37 25.64 -16.16 -11.80
N ASN A 38 26.21 -15.36 -10.88
CA ASN A 38 27.34 -15.76 -10.06
C ASN A 38 27.03 -17.03 -9.26
N ARG A 39 25.82 -17.14 -8.70
CA ARG A 39 25.38 -18.35 -8.00
C ARG A 39 25.31 -19.57 -8.93
N GLN A 40 24.82 -19.41 -10.16
CA GLN A 40 24.77 -20.50 -11.14
C GLN A 40 26.17 -20.98 -11.56
N ILE A 41 27.10 -20.04 -11.76
CA ILE A 41 28.50 -20.36 -12.09
C ILE A 41 29.17 -21.14 -10.95
N ILE A 42 28.98 -20.72 -9.69
CA ILE A 42 29.49 -21.46 -8.53
C ILE A 42 28.92 -22.88 -8.49
N HIS A 43 27.60 -23.04 -8.70
CA HIS A 43 26.99 -24.38 -8.72
C HIS A 43 27.52 -25.26 -9.85
N ALA A 44 27.77 -24.70 -11.03
CA ALA A 44 28.39 -25.41 -12.16
C ALA A 44 29.83 -25.88 -11.83
N HIS A 45 30.63 -25.03 -11.20
CA HIS A 45 32.00 -25.39 -10.80
C HIS A 45 32.06 -26.39 -9.65
N CYS A 46 31.07 -26.38 -8.74
CA CYS A 46 30.95 -27.36 -7.67
C CYS A 46 30.30 -28.69 -8.11
N GLY A 47 29.96 -28.86 -9.39
CA GLY A 47 29.29 -30.07 -9.89
C GLY A 47 27.85 -30.25 -9.39
N LYS A 48 27.22 -29.20 -8.86
CA LYS A 48 25.83 -29.22 -8.35
C LYS A 48 24.78 -29.05 -9.45
N ARG A 49 25.21 -28.64 -10.65
CA ARG A 49 24.37 -28.51 -11.86
C ARG A 49 25.22 -28.73 -13.12
N ASP A 50 24.55 -28.82 -14.26
CA ASP A 50 25.20 -28.74 -15.57
C ASP A 50 25.93 -27.39 -15.74
N LYS A 51 27.10 -27.44 -16.37
CA LYS A 51 27.94 -26.28 -16.70
C LYS A 51 27.26 -25.34 -17.70
N ALA A 52 26.42 -25.86 -18.59
CA ALA A 52 25.67 -25.03 -19.50
C ALA A 52 24.48 -24.35 -18.80
N ILE A 53 24.34 -23.03 -19.00
CA ILE A 53 23.15 -22.26 -18.61
C ILE A 53 22.36 -21.98 -19.90
N PRO A 54 21.18 -22.60 -20.09
CA PRO A 54 20.36 -22.37 -21.27
C PRO A 54 19.84 -20.93 -21.35
N ARG A 55 19.70 -20.39 -22.57
CA ARG A 55 19.15 -19.04 -22.79
C ARG A 55 17.77 -18.86 -22.18
N PHE A 56 16.91 -19.88 -22.23
CA PHE A 56 15.55 -19.78 -21.67
C PHE A 56 15.57 -19.56 -20.15
N GLU A 57 16.54 -20.12 -19.44
CA GLU A 57 16.69 -19.97 -18.00
C GLU A 57 17.02 -18.51 -17.64
N LEU A 58 17.93 -17.91 -18.42
CA LEU A 58 18.31 -16.50 -18.27
C LEU A 58 17.15 -15.55 -18.58
N VAL A 59 16.41 -15.80 -19.68
CA VAL A 59 15.24 -15.00 -20.04
C VAL A 59 14.14 -15.13 -18.98
N LYS A 60 13.88 -16.36 -18.50
CA LYS A 60 12.91 -16.61 -17.43
C LYS A 60 13.29 -15.83 -16.17
N ARG A 61 14.56 -15.90 -15.74
CA ARG A 61 15.01 -15.19 -14.55
C ARG A 61 14.93 -13.68 -14.70
N HIS A 62 15.26 -13.15 -15.88
CA HIS A 62 15.09 -11.73 -16.18
C HIS A 62 13.63 -11.29 -16.04
N MET A 63 12.69 -12.06 -16.60
CA MET A 63 11.26 -11.78 -16.49
C MET A 63 10.77 -11.85 -15.04
N GLU A 64 11.22 -12.84 -14.26
CA GLU A 64 10.91 -12.95 -12.82
C GLU A 64 11.37 -11.69 -12.06
N ILE A 65 12.62 -11.25 -12.25
CA ILE A 65 13.18 -10.08 -11.56
C ILE A 65 12.44 -8.80 -11.95
N VAL A 66 12.19 -8.59 -13.25
CA VAL A 66 11.45 -7.40 -13.71
C VAL A 66 10.04 -7.40 -13.14
N ALA A 67 9.36 -8.55 -13.18
CA ALA A 67 8.04 -8.69 -12.59
C ALA A 67 8.07 -8.39 -11.08
N ASP A 68 9.02 -8.94 -10.32
CA ASP A 68 9.13 -8.70 -8.88
C ASP A 68 9.29 -7.20 -8.56
N ILE A 69 10.14 -6.49 -9.31
CA ILE A 69 10.34 -5.03 -9.14
C ILE A 69 9.08 -4.24 -9.52
N GLU A 70 8.37 -4.65 -10.57
CA GLU A 70 7.09 -4.05 -10.96
C GLU A 70 5.98 -4.33 -9.92
N HIS A 71 5.98 -5.51 -9.30
CA HIS A 71 5.06 -5.84 -8.20
C HIS A 71 5.33 -4.98 -6.96
N ASP A 72 6.60 -4.71 -6.65
CA ASP A 72 7.00 -3.89 -5.50
C ASP A 72 6.79 -2.38 -5.72
N THR A 73 6.65 -1.94 -6.97
CA THR A 73 6.45 -0.52 -7.29
C THR A 73 4.97 -0.17 -7.42
N LEU A 74 4.46 0.54 -6.42
CA LEU A 74 3.15 1.21 -6.46
C LEU A 74 3.32 2.72 -6.61
N VAL A 75 2.63 3.31 -7.59
CA VAL A 75 2.61 4.76 -7.79
C VAL A 75 1.28 5.32 -7.28
N ASP A 76 1.32 6.17 -6.26
CA ASP A 76 0.14 6.91 -5.80
C ASP A 76 -0.09 8.13 -6.70
N TYR A 77 -0.89 7.93 -7.76
CA TYR A 77 -1.22 8.97 -8.74
C TYR A 77 -2.08 10.10 -8.17
N PHE A 78 -2.76 9.88 -7.05
CA PHE A 78 -3.76 10.80 -6.52
C PHE A 78 -3.33 11.45 -5.21
N ALA A 79 -2.10 11.22 -4.74
CA ALA A 79 -1.60 11.67 -3.45
C ALA A 79 -1.88 13.14 -3.13
N VAL A 80 -1.73 14.01 -4.14
CA VAL A 80 -1.88 15.47 -4.03
C VAL A 80 -3.12 16.00 -4.76
N GLU A 81 -3.83 15.16 -5.49
CA GLU A 81 -4.96 15.56 -6.32
C GLU A 81 -6.18 15.95 -5.47
N LEU A 82 -7.03 16.83 -6.00
CA LEU A 82 -8.30 17.17 -5.36
C LEU A 82 -9.45 16.46 -6.08
N PRO A 83 -10.49 16.04 -5.35
CA PRO A 83 -11.68 15.50 -5.99
C PRO A 83 -12.26 16.54 -6.95
N PRO A 84 -12.76 16.13 -8.13
CA PRO A 84 -13.42 17.04 -9.06
C PRO A 84 -14.68 17.64 -8.40
N GLU A 85 -15.09 18.83 -8.83
CA GLU A 85 -16.27 19.53 -8.25
C GLU A 85 -17.56 18.69 -8.35
N SER A 86 -17.65 17.79 -9.33
CA SER A 86 -18.77 16.87 -9.52
C SER A 86 -18.76 15.67 -8.57
N HIS A 87 -17.67 15.45 -7.81
CA HIS A 87 -17.53 14.32 -6.91
C HIS A 87 -18.53 14.41 -5.76
N LYS A 88 -19.25 13.31 -5.53
CA LYS A 88 -20.12 13.13 -4.38
C LYS A 88 -19.55 12.03 -3.50
N SER A 89 -19.25 12.37 -2.25
CA SER A 89 -18.77 11.40 -1.27
C SER A 89 -19.89 10.40 -0.92
N HIS A 90 -19.48 9.20 -0.51
CA HIS A 90 -20.42 8.21 -0.02
C HIS A 90 -21.09 8.72 1.27
N PRO A 91 -22.43 8.64 1.42
CA PRO A 91 -23.14 9.19 2.59
C PRO A 91 -22.62 8.68 3.94
N MET A 92 -22.10 7.45 3.97
CA MET A 92 -21.55 6.84 5.17
C MET A 92 -20.37 7.63 5.77
N VAL A 93 -19.58 8.32 4.95
CA VAL A 93 -18.49 9.19 5.44
C VAL A 93 -19.05 10.31 6.31
N ALA A 94 -20.14 10.94 5.87
CA ALA A 94 -20.84 11.96 6.65
C ALA A 94 -21.46 11.37 7.92
N ASN A 95 -22.06 10.19 7.83
CA ASN A 95 -22.67 9.52 8.99
C ASN A 95 -21.63 9.17 10.06
N GLN A 96 -20.50 8.56 9.67
CA GLN A 96 -19.41 8.21 10.59
C GLN A 96 -18.82 9.43 11.30
N ILE A 97 -18.61 10.53 10.57
CA ILE A 97 -18.04 11.77 11.13
C ILE A 97 -19.05 12.49 12.00
N GLY A 98 -20.31 12.56 11.57
CA GLY A 98 -21.40 13.12 12.36
C GLY A 98 -21.63 12.35 13.66
N LEU A 99 -21.50 11.02 13.63
CA LEU A 99 -21.72 10.16 14.79
C LEU A 99 -20.79 10.47 15.97
N VAL A 100 -19.58 11.00 15.69
CA VAL A 100 -18.60 11.39 16.72
C VAL A 100 -18.52 12.91 16.93
N GLY A 101 -19.50 13.67 16.43
CA GLY A 101 -19.50 15.13 16.53
C GLY A 101 -18.33 15.78 15.79
N GLY A 102 -17.94 15.21 14.65
CA GLY A 102 -16.90 15.75 13.79
C GLY A 102 -17.29 17.08 13.15
N THR A 103 -16.27 17.90 12.89
CA THR A 103 -16.43 19.23 12.27
C THR A 103 -16.49 19.15 10.75
N GLU A 104 -17.03 20.19 10.13
CA GLU A 104 -17.01 20.35 8.66
C GLU A 104 -15.59 20.28 8.06
N ALA A 105 -14.58 20.74 8.80
CA ALA A 105 -13.19 20.61 8.39
C ALA A 105 -12.70 19.15 8.40
N GLU A 106 -13.08 18.37 9.43
CA GLU A 106 -12.78 16.93 9.49
C GLU A 106 -13.51 16.18 8.36
N PHE A 107 -14.78 16.53 8.11
CA PHE A 107 -15.56 15.99 6.99
C PHE A 107 -14.89 16.23 5.64
N ARG A 108 -14.56 17.47 5.28
CA ARG A 108 -13.88 17.78 4.01
C ARG A 108 -12.56 17.04 3.85
N ARG A 109 -11.75 16.93 4.92
CA ARG A 109 -10.49 16.16 4.87
C ARG A 109 -10.74 14.68 4.64
N ALA A 110 -11.76 14.10 5.28
CA ALA A 110 -12.11 12.70 5.08
C ALA A 110 -12.57 12.45 3.65
N VAL A 111 -13.45 13.28 3.09
CA VAL A 111 -13.91 13.19 1.70
C VAL A 111 -12.73 13.21 0.72
N THR A 112 -11.81 14.17 0.87
CA THR A 112 -10.65 14.26 -0.02
C THR A 112 -9.76 13.02 0.08
N ASN A 113 -9.42 12.56 1.29
CA ASN A 113 -8.54 11.40 1.43
C ASN A 113 -9.21 10.11 0.99
N GLU A 114 -10.49 9.94 1.28
CA GLU A 114 -11.30 8.80 0.85
C GLU A 114 -11.31 8.70 -0.68
N TRP A 115 -11.59 9.80 -1.38
CA TRP A 115 -11.55 9.84 -2.84
C TRP A 115 -10.17 9.46 -3.39
N ARG A 116 -9.08 10.04 -2.84
CA ARG A 116 -7.71 9.71 -3.25
C ARG A 116 -7.41 8.22 -3.11
N ALA A 117 -7.74 7.63 -1.96
CA ALA A 117 -7.52 6.21 -1.72
C ALA A 117 -8.36 5.35 -2.67
N ARG A 118 -9.64 5.70 -2.88
CA ARG A 118 -10.53 4.98 -3.80
C ARG A 118 -10.02 4.98 -5.24
N GLU A 119 -9.65 6.13 -5.78
CA GLU A 119 -9.14 6.24 -7.15
C GLU A 119 -7.79 5.54 -7.32
N THR A 120 -6.91 5.67 -6.32
CA THR A 120 -5.63 4.96 -6.29
C THR A 120 -5.84 3.44 -6.33
N ARG A 121 -6.73 2.91 -5.49
CA ARG A 121 -7.06 1.48 -5.42
C ARG A 121 -7.69 0.98 -6.71
N SER A 122 -8.60 1.75 -7.30
CA SER A 122 -9.23 1.44 -8.60
C SER A 122 -8.18 1.32 -9.70
N ARG A 123 -7.27 2.29 -9.78
CA ARG A 123 -6.19 2.31 -10.77
C ARG A 123 -5.21 1.17 -10.58
N TRP A 124 -4.73 0.95 -9.36
CA TRP A 124 -3.85 -0.17 -9.04
C TRP A 124 -4.47 -1.52 -9.43
N SER A 125 -5.75 -1.73 -9.09
CA SER A 125 -6.47 -2.96 -9.40
C SER A 125 -6.66 -3.18 -10.90
N THR A 126 -6.82 -2.11 -11.66
CA THR A 126 -6.97 -2.16 -13.13
C THR A 126 -5.63 -2.44 -13.82
N GLU A 127 -4.53 -1.87 -13.31
CA GLU A 127 -3.19 -2.03 -13.85
C GLU A 127 -2.63 -3.44 -13.62
N ASN A 128 -2.86 -4.04 -12.44
CA ASN A 128 -2.46 -5.41 -12.15
C ASN A 128 -3.44 -6.09 -11.17
N PRO A 129 -4.14 -7.16 -11.58
CA PRO A 129 -5.08 -7.89 -10.74
C PRO A 129 -4.54 -8.38 -9.39
N TRP A 130 -3.24 -8.70 -9.31
CA TRP A 130 -2.56 -9.11 -8.06
C TRP A 130 -2.61 -8.03 -6.99
N ARG A 131 -2.62 -6.75 -7.40
CA ARG A 131 -2.69 -5.62 -6.46
C ARG A 131 -3.98 -5.61 -5.65
N ARG A 132 -5.04 -6.29 -6.10
CA ARG A 132 -6.26 -6.47 -5.30
C ARG A 132 -5.99 -7.28 -4.03
N GLU A 133 -5.19 -8.34 -4.12
CA GLU A 133 -4.80 -9.14 -2.96
C GLU A 133 -3.89 -8.35 -2.03
N LEU A 134 -2.92 -7.61 -2.60
CA LEU A 134 -2.06 -6.72 -1.81
C LEU A 134 -2.86 -5.66 -1.04
N ILE A 135 -3.83 -5.00 -1.70
CA ILE A 135 -4.73 -4.02 -1.08
C ILE A 135 -5.55 -4.69 0.03
N ALA A 136 -6.14 -5.87 -0.22
CA ALA A 136 -6.94 -6.58 0.77
C ALA A 136 -6.13 -6.94 2.03
N ARG A 137 -4.92 -7.49 1.87
CA ARG A 137 -4.03 -7.79 3.00
C ARG A 137 -3.65 -6.54 3.79
N TYR A 138 -3.43 -5.42 3.09
CA TYR A 138 -3.12 -4.16 3.73
C TYR A 138 -4.32 -3.56 4.47
N ASP A 139 -5.53 -3.70 3.92
CA ASP A 139 -6.75 -3.33 4.62
C ASP A 139 -6.94 -4.14 5.91
N ASP A 140 -6.67 -5.44 5.87
CA ASP A 140 -6.75 -6.32 7.05
C ASP A 140 -5.79 -5.83 8.15
N ARG A 141 -4.55 -5.49 7.79
CA ARG A 141 -3.57 -4.90 8.71
C ARG A 141 -4.06 -3.57 9.31
N LEU A 142 -4.61 -2.66 8.51
CA LEU A 142 -5.11 -1.38 9.02
C LEU A 142 -6.34 -1.56 9.91
N ALA A 143 -7.22 -2.52 9.58
CA ALA A 143 -8.35 -2.86 10.42
C ALA A 143 -7.90 -3.46 11.75
N GLU A 144 -6.87 -4.30 11.77
CA GLU A 144 -6.25 -4.84 13.00
C GLU A 144 -5.69 -3.73 13.89
N GLU A 145 -4.87 -2.82 13.34
CA GLU A 145 -4.31 -1.67 14.07
C GLU A 145 -5.38 -0.75 14.66
N TRP A 146 -6.50 -0.61 13.97
CA TRP A 146 -7.66 0.13 14.49
C TRP A 146 -8.41 -0.66 15.56
N SER A 147 -8.57 -1.97 15.37
CA SER A 147 -9.39 -2.86 16.21
C SER A 147 -8.93 -2.82 17.66
N ASP A 148 -7.63 -2.94 17.91
CA ASP A 148 -7.08 -2.90 19.28
C ASP A 148 -7.54 -1.63 20.04
N ARG A 149 -7.46 -0.49 19.36
CA ARG A 149 -7.85 0.81 19.94
C ARG A 149 -9.35 0.96 20.10
N HIS A 150 -10.12 0.43 19.17
CA HIS A 150 -11.58 0.46 19.23
C HIS A 150 -12.11 -0.40 20.37
N VAL A 151 -11.55 -1.60 20.54
CA VAL A 151 -11.87 -2.51 21.65
C VAL A 151 -11.61 -1.85 23.00
N ASP A 152 -10.46 -1.21 23.18
CA ASP A 152 -10.16 -0.44 24.40
C ASP A 152 -11.20 0.65 24.66
N ILE A 153 -11.56 1.42 23.62
CA ILE A 153 -12.59 2.47 23.71
C ILE A 153 -13.95 1.86 24.10
N CYS A 154 -14.35 0.72 23.51
CA CYS A 154 -15.59 0.03 23.84
C CYS A 154 -15.63 -0.41 25.32
N HIS A 155 -14.53 -0.94 25.84
CA HIS A 155 -14.42 -1.33 27.24
C HIS A 155 -14.50 -0.12 28.19
N GLU A 156 -13.76 0.95 27.87
CA GLU A 156 -13.78 2.18 28.67
C GLU A 156 -15.13 2.88 28.66
N CYS A 157 -15.86 2.80 27.54
CA CYS A 157 -17.13 3.51 27.35
C CYS A 157 -18.37 2.77 27.84
N ASN A 158 -18.23 1.56 28.37
CA ASN A 158 -19.38 0.77 28.82
C ASN A 158 -20.14 1.49 29.95
N GLY A 159 -21.41 1.81 29.71
CA GLY A 159 -22.26 2.55 30.65
C GLY A 159 -21.97 4.06 30.77
N LEU A 160 -21.09 4.61 29.93
CA LEU A 160 -20.82 6.05 29.88
C LEU A 160 -21.85 6.81 29.02
N SER A 161 -21.88 8.13 29.17
CA SER A 161 -22.76 9.02 28.40
C SER A 161 -22.38 9.06 26.91
N GLU A 162 -23.34 9.38 26.06
CA GLU A 162 -23.11 9.50 24.62
C GLU A 162 -22.07 10.59 24.29
N GLU A 163 -22.03 11.70 25.03
CA GLU A 163 -21.03 12.75 24.81
C GLU A 163 -19.59 12.23 25.03
N THR A 164 -19.43 11.33 26.00
CA THR A 164 -18.13 10.71 26.30
C THR A 164 -17.71 9.76 25.19
N LYS A 165 -18.65 8.94 24.70
CA LYS A 165 -18.44 8.03 23.57
C LYS A 165 -18.08 8.78 22.29
N GLN A 166 -18.78 9.87 22.00
CA GLN A 166 -18.49 10.75 20.88
C GLN A 166 -17.09 11.35 20.98
N SER A 167 -16.71 11.84 22.16
CA SER A 167 -15.38 12.42 22.40
C SER A 167 -14.26 11.41 22.18
N LYS A 168 -14.41 10.19 22.72
CA LYS A 168 -13.46 9.08 22.52
C LYS A 168 -13.40 8.63 21.06
N GLY A 169 -14.54 8.49 20.39
CA GLY A 169 -14.58 8.15 18.98
C GLY A 169 -13.97 9.22 18.08
N ARG A 170 -14.15 10.50 18.41
CA ARG A 170 -13.51 11.61 17.70
C ARG A 170 -11.99 11.61 17.89
N ALA A 171 -11.50 11.19 19.05
CA ALA A 171 -10.07 10.98 19.27
C ALA A 171 -9.53 9.87 18.36
N LEU A 172 -10.26 8.77 18.18
CA LEU A 172 -9.90 7.70 17.25
C LEU A 172 -9.89 8.16 15.77
N LEU A 173 -10.87 8.98 15.36
CA LEU A 173 -10.88 9.63 14.05
C LEU A 173 -9.66 10.54 13.85
N LYS A 174 -9.24 11.28 14.88
CA LYS A 174 -8.02 12.11 14.80
C LYS A 174 -6.76 11.25 14.73
N TRP A 175 -6.68 10.18 15.50
CA TRP A 175 -5.57 9.24 15.46
C TRP A 175 -5.37 8.67 14.05
N SER A 176 -6.46 8.21 13.40
CA SER A 176 -6.37 7.64 12.04
C SER A 176 -5.89 8.65 10.99
N HIS A 177 -6.10 9.96 11.26
CA HIS A 177 -5.64 11.02 10.39
C HIS A 177 -4.20 11.49 10.66
N TYR A 178 -3.85 11.71 11.93
CA TYR A 178 -2.61 12.39 12.32
C TYR A 178 -1.50 11.44 12.75
N GLU A 179 -1.82 10.33 13.43
CA GLU A 179 -0.81 9.45 14.04
C GLU A 179 -0.61 8.16 13.27
N ALA A 180 -1.69 7.55 12.78
CA ALA A 180 -1.61 6.27 12.08
C ALA A 180 -0.66 6.31 10.86
N PRO A 181 -0.63 7.37 10.02
CA PRO A 181 0.28 7.41 8.88
C PRO A 181 1.78 7.46 9.23
N ASP A 182 2.12 7.85 10.46
CA ASP A 182 3.51 7.93 10.93
C ASP A 182 3.95 6.66 11.68
N LYS A 183 2.99 5.89 12.19
CA LYS A 183 3.23 4.69 13.02
C LYS A 183 3.07 3.38 12.25
N ILE A 184 2.30 3.39 11.17
CA ILE A 184 2.01 2.20 10.37
C ILE A 184 2.79 2.28 9.07
N GLU A 185 3.52 1.21 8.75
CA GLU A 185 4.27 1.13 7.50
C GLU A 185 3.33 1.21 6.29
N SER A 186 3.76 1.93 5.25
CA SER A 186 3.05 2.02 3.99
C SER A 186 2.84 0.66 3.31
N ILE A 187 1.79 0.58 2.48
CA ILE A 187 1.48 -0.61 1.66
C ILE A 187 2.63 -1.07 0.76
N ALA A 188 3.46 -0.12 0.31
CA ALA A 188 4.69 -0.38 -0.42
C ALA A 188 5.70 0.73 -0.12
N PRO A 189 7.02 0.46 -0.22
CA PRO A 189 8.07 1.46 0.01
C PRO A 189 7.96 2.70 -0.88
N SER A 190 7.40 2.55 -2.08
CA SER A 190 7.22 3.64 -3.05
C SER A 190 6.02 4.55 -2.73
N VAL A 191 5.12 4.14 -1.84
CA VAL A 191 3.95 4.93 -1.41
C VAL A 191 4.31 5.67 -0.14
N THR A 192 4.91 6.84 -0.28
CA THR A 192 5.44 7.63 0.85
C THR A 192 4.44 8.65 1.38
N THR A 193 3.30 8.81 0.73
CA THR A 193 2.33 9.86 1.00
C THR A 193 1.32 9.42 2.08
N PRO A 194 1.15 10.20 3.17
CA PRO A 194 0.21 9.86 4.24
C PRO A 194 -1.25 9.76 3.81
N SER A 195 -1.60 10.36 2.67
CA SER A 195 -2.96 10.38 2.11
C SER A 195 -3.56 8.99 1.94
N TYR A 196 -2.74 8.00 1.57
CA TYR A 196 -3.24 6.65 1.31
C TYR A 196 -3.77 5.97 2.58
N ILE A 197 -3.01 6.02 3.68
CA ILE A 197 -3.43 5.48 4.98
C ILE A 197 -4.67 6.23 5.48
N ARG A 198 -4.61 7.57 5.46
CA ARG A 198 -5.74 8.44 5.88
C ARG A 198 -7.02 8.11 5.13
N GLY A 199 -6.91 7.90 3.83
CA GLY A 199 -8.05 7.60 2.96
C GLY A 199 -8.55 6.18 3.11
N THR A 200 -7.65 5.21 3.30
CA THR A 200 -8.02 3.80 3.47
C THR A 200 -8.90 3.59 4.69
N TYR A 201 -8.60 4.26 5.81
CA TYR A 201 -9.49 4.25 6.97
C TYR A 201 -10.90 4.77 6.67
N GLN A 202 -11.02 5.81 5.83
CA GLN A 202 -12.33 6.31 5.43
C GLN A 202 -13.04 5.34 4.49
N VAL A 203 -12.30 4.70 3.56
CA VAL A 203 -12.83 3.63 2.71
C VAL A 203 -13.39 2.51 3.58
N LEU A 204 -12.58 1.93 4.48
CA LEU A 204 -13.01 0.84 5.37
C LEU A 204 -14.19 1.21 6.28
N SER A 205 -14.37 2.51 6.57
CA SER A 205 -15.50 2.99 7.35
C SER A 205 -16.83 2.97 6.59
N ILE A 206 -16.80 2.96 5.26
CA ILE A 206 -17.98 2.91 4.39
C ILE A 206 -18.62 1.51 4.46
N ASP A 207 -17.79 0.47 4.41
CA ASP A 207 -18.16 -0.95 4.48
C ASP A 207 -18.31 -1.47 5.92
N GLY A 208 -18.08 -0.61 6.93
CA GLY A 208 -18.30 -0.93 8.33
C GLY A 208 -17.22 -1.80 8.97
N ARG A 209 -16.15 -2.10 8.24
CA ARG A 209 -14.97 -2.82 8.78
C ARG A 209 -14.25 -2.02 9.85
N VAL A 210 -14.35 -0.70 9.78
CA VAL A 210 -13.80 0.27 10.73
C VAL A 210 -14.90 1.26 11.10
N GLY A 211 -14.83 1.84 12.30
CA GLY A 211 -15.72 2.92 12.72
C GLY A 211 -15.13 3.73 13.87
N TRP A 212 -15.67 4.92 14.10
CA TRP A 212 -15.09 5.82 15.10
C TRP A 212 -15.78 5.69 16.45
N HIS A 213 -17.12 5.66 16.45
CA HIS A 213 -17.91 5.52 17.66
C HIS A 213 -17.83 4.09 18.24
N PRO A 214 -17.79 3.87 19.55
CA PRO A 214 -17.81 2.51 20.13
C PRO A 214 -19.00 1.68 19.63
N ASP A 215 -20.17 2.31 19.53
CA ASP A 215 -21.41 1.64 19.11
C ASP A 215 -21.74 1.81 17.60
N TYR A 216 -20.75 2.15 16.76
CA TYR A 216 -21.01 2.52 15.36
C TYR A 216 -21.71 1.42 14.56
N VAL A 217 -21.41 0.14 14.83
CA VAL A 217 -22.04 -1.00 14.14
C VAL A 217 -23.55 -0.97 14.32
N ALA A 218 -24.01 -0.81 15.57
CA ALA A 218 -25.42 -0.75 15.90
C ALA A 218 -26.08 0.55 15.42
N LEU A 219 -25.40 1.69 15.60
CA LEU A 219 -25.96 3.01 15.29
C LEU A 219 -26.03 3.30 13.78
N LEU A 220 -25.15 2.71 12.97
CA LEU A 220 -25.10 2.88 11.52
C LEU A 220 -25.69 1.69 10.74
N GLY A 221 -26.11 0.63 11.45
CA GLY A 221 -26.82 -0.51 10.86
C GLY A 221 -25.93 -1.47 10.07
N PHE A 222 -24.65 -1.60 10.45
CA PHE A 222 -23.78 -2.63 9.89
C PHE A 222 -24.17 -4.02 10.45
N LYS A 223 -24.01 -5.06 9.63
CA LYS A 223 -24.40 -6.44 9.95
C LYS A 223 -23.18 -7.34 10.10
#